data_AF-A0A2V1DD45-F1
#
_entry.id   AF-A0A2V1DD45-F1
#
_cell.length_a   1.000
_cell.length_b   1.000
_cell.length_c   1.000
_cell.angle_alpha   90.00
_cell.angle_beta   90.00
_cell.angle_gamma   90.00
#
_symmetry.space_group_name_H-M   'P 1'
#
loop_
_entity.id
_entity.type
_entity.pdbx_description
1 polymer ?
#
loop_
_entity_poly.entity_id
_entity_poly.type
_entity_poly.pdbx_seq_one_letter_code
_entity_poly.pdbx_strand_id
1 'polypeptide(L)'
;FRPQDIFEELYSGDCKKVIRTHSNDLQVQRRFIKNIEKELEAIFHRYERDPDGQSADRQHQRLLDSLAPHLADIKSFRSCFCCLMSTPEKVFECGHAICNVCVRRFGQHSRHNKHVFHIAACLLCGREQPAKKTLFYLIPPTAGIRILSLDGGGIRGVIPLTFLAHLEHEYKHLGCSFHDFFDYVCGTSAGGLIAIGIFLMNWDLDECISRFEQLSFETFKVNQEETYSYSQRIRRIFRACIEDHTYNTSPIEKAFSSDFNLATKFFNP
;
A
#
# COMPACT_ATOMS: atom_id res chain seq x y z
N PHE A 1 -11.02 -35.37 22.92
CA PHE A 1 -11.37 -33.95 23.06
C PHE A 1 -12.81 -33.78 22.61
N ARG A 2 -13.70 -33.13 23.38
CA ARG A 2 -15.13 -33.05 23.05
C ARG A 2 -15.45 -31.65 22.48
N PRO A 3 -15.92 -31.55 21.22
CA PRO A 3 -16.22 -30.26 20.60
C PRO A 3 -17.34 -29.47 21.31
N GLN A 4 -18.27 -30.16 21.99
CA GLN A 4 -19.32 -29.52 22.79
C GLN A 4 -18.75 -28.63 23.91
N ASP A 5 -17.74 -29.14 24.62
CA ASP A 5 -17.17 -28.43 25.76
C ASP A 5 -16.55 -27.09 25.30
N ILE A 6 -15.87 -27.09 24.14
CA ILE A 6 -15.31 -25.89 23.53
C ILE A 6 -16.41 -24.89 23.16
N PHE A 7 -17.48 -25.39 22.52
CA PHE A 7 -18.56 -24.52 22.11
C PHE A 7 -19.20 -23.83 23.31
N GLU A 8 -19.49 -24.58 24.37
CA GLU A 8 -20.11 -24.02 25.57
C GLU A 8 -19.18 -23.05 26.30
N GLU A 9 -17.89 -23.34 26.39
CA GLU A 9 -16.92 -22.51 27.11
C GLU A 9 -16.52 -21.24 26.33
N LEU A 10 -16.31 -21.34 25.01
CA LEU A 10 -15.70 -20.25 24.22
C LEU A 10 -16.69 -19.49 23.33
N TYR A 11 -17.74 -20.12 22.81
CA TYR A 11 -18.56 -19.55 21.73
C TYR A 11 -20.03 -19.30 22.10
N SER A 12 -20.59 -20.11 23.00
CA SER A 12 -22.00 -20.11 23.41
C SER A 12 -22.44 -18.75 23.97
N GLY A 13 -21.60 -18.13 24.80
CA GLY A 13 -21.86 -16.81 25.38
C GLY A 13 -22.08 -15.71 24.34
N ASP A 14 -21.21 -15.64 23.34
CA ASP A 14 -21.31 -14.62 22.28
C ASP A 14 -22.42 -14.93 21.28
N CYS A 15 -22.65 -16.21 20.94
CA CYS A 15 -23.80 -16.62 20.13
C CYS A 15 -25.12 -16.20 20.78
N LYS A 16 -25.25 -16.40 22.11
CA LYS A 16 -26.41 -15.96 22.91
C LYS A 16 -26.58 -14.43 22.85
N LYS A 17 -25.50 -13.65 22.95
CA LYS A 17 -25.57 -12.17 22.84
C LYS A 17 -26.06 -11.73 21.45
N VAL A 18 -25.50 -12.30 20.38
CA VAL A 18 -25.84 -11.93 18.99
C VAL A 18 -27.29 -12.27 18.64
N ILE A 19 -27.78 -13.46 19.01
CA ILE A 19 -29.14 -13.84 18.63
C ILE A 19 -30.21 -13.05 19.41
N ARG A 20 -29.90 -12.64 20.65
CA ARG A 20 -30.77 -11.78 21.45
C ARG A 20 -30.98 -10.39 20.83
N THR A 21 -30.03 -9.88 20.04
CA THR A 21 -30.23 -8.60 19.35
C THR A 21 -31.11 -8.72 18.11
N HIS A 22 -31.31 -9.94 17.59
CA HIS A 22 -32.06 -10.18 16.35
C HIS A 22 -33.45 -10.79 16.57
N SER A 23 -33.66 -11.53 17.65
CA SER A 23 -34.96 -12.15 17.94
C SER A 23 -35.20 -12.32 19.43
N ASN A 24 -36.41 -12.00 19.89
CA ASN A 24 -36.88 -12.24 21.26
C ASN A 24 -37.48 -13.64 21.45
N ASP A 25 -37.65 -14.43 20.39
CA ASP A 25 -38.23 -15.77 20.46
C ASP A 25 -37.20 -16.79 20.98
N LEU A 26 -37.46 -17.33 22.17
CA LEU A 26 -36.59 -18.30 22.85
C LEU A 26 -36.42 -19.62 22.09
N GLN A 27 -37.37 -20.03 21.25
CA GLN A 27 -37.23 -21.21 20.40
C GLN A 27 -36.28 -20.94 19.23
N VAL A 28 -36.41 -19.77 18.60
CA VAL A 28 -35.50 -19.34 17.52
C VAL A 28 -34.07 -19.21 18.06
N GLN A 29 -33.90 -18.57 19.22
CA GLN A 29 -32.59 -18.45 19.87
C GLN A 29 -31.96 -19.82 20.14
N ARG A 30 -32.71 -20.76 20.73
CA ARG A 30 -32.22 -22.12 21.01
C ARG A 30 -31.86 -22.87 19.74
N ARG A 31 -32.69 -22.79 18.70
CA ARG A 31 -32.43 -23.50 17.43
C ARG A 31 -31.20 -22.94 16.73
N PHE A 32 -31.01 -21.62 16.74
CA PHE A 32 -29.83 -20.96 16.18
C PHE A 32 -28.54 -21.45 16.86
N ILE A 33 -28.47 -21.38 18.19
CA ILE A 33 -27.30 -21.81 18.97
C ILE A 33 -27.00 -23.29 18.71
N LYS A 34 -28.02 -24.15 18.77
CA LYS A 34 -27.87 -25.59 18.53
C LYS A 34 -27.41 -25.92 17.10
N ASN A 35 -27.81 -25.13 16.11
CA ASN A 35 -27.33 -25.31 14.74
C ASN A 35 -25.84 -24.94 14.63
N ILE A 36 -25.39 -23.86 15.26
CA ILE A 36 -23.96 -23.48 15.26
C ILE A 36 -23.12 -24.55 15.96
N GLU A 37 -23.57 -25.03 17.12
CA GLU A 37 -22.91 -26.11 17.85
C GLU A 37 -22.76 -27.36 16.97
N LYS A 38 -23.84 -27.79 16.32
CA LYS A 38 -23.82 -28.94 15.40
C LYS A 38 -22.87 -28.74 14.22
N GLU A 39 -22.83 -27.54 13.64
CA GLU A 39 -21.90 -27.27 12.54
C GLU A 39 -20.44 -27.30 13.02
N LEU A 40 -20.15 -26.77 14.22
CA LEU A 40 -18.82 -26.84 14.81
C LEU A 40 -18.39 -28.31 15.05
N GLU A 41 -19.27 -29.13 15.62
CA GLU A 41 -19.04 -30.58 15.77
C GLU A 41 -18.79 -31.26 14.43
N ALA A 42 -19.60 -30.95 13.42
CA ALA A 42 -19.49 -31.52 12.09
C ALA A 42 -18.14 -31.15 11.44
N ILE A 43 -17.68 -29.90 11.60
CA ILE A 43 -16.37 -29.44 11.13
C ILE A 43 -15.26 -30.18 11.87
N PHE A 44 -15.35 -30.31 13.20
CA PHE A 44 -14.33 -31.00 13.98
C PHE A 44 -14.18 -32.47 13.56
N HIS A 45 -15.28 -33.20 13.43
CA HIS A 45 -15.25 -34.59 12.99
C HIS A 45 -14.77 -34.75 11.54
N ARG A 46 -15.04 -33.76 10.67
CA ARG A 46 -14.51 -33.75 9.31
C ARG A 46 -12.98 -33.67 9.31
N TYR A 47 -12.40 -32.89 10.23
CA TYR A 47 -10.95 -32.76 10.36
C TYR A 47 -10.31 -33.97 11.03
N GLU A 48 -10.95 -34.54 12.06
CA GLU A 48 -10.45 -35.73 12.76
C GLU A 48 -10.44 -36.98 11.87
N ARG A 49 -11.41 -37.09 10.95
CA ARG A 49 -11.59 -38.26 10.08
C ARG A 49 -11.11 -38.04 8.65
N ASP A 50 -10.37 -36.96 8.37
CA ASP A 50 -9.92 -36.64 7.01
C ASP A 50 -9.05 -37.81 6.46
N PRO A 51 -9.59 -38.62 5.53
CA PRO A 51 -8.89 -39.82 5.05
C PRO A 51 -7.68 -39.47 4.19
N ASP A 52 -7.65 -38.25 3.66
CA ASP A 52 -6.59 -37.75 2.78
C ASP A 52 -5.40 -37.16 3.58
N GLY A 53 -5.56 -36.94 4.90
CA GLY A 53 -4.55 -36.32 5.75
C GLY A 53 -4.12 -34.92 5.26
N GLN A 54 -5.07 -34.13 4.75
CA GLN A 54 -4.73 -32.85 4.13
C GLN A 54 -4.24 -31.85 5.17
N SER A 55 -3.34 -30.97 4.73
CA SER A 55 -2.83 -29.91 5.58
C SER A 55 -3.94 -28.90 5.93
N ALA A 56 -3.83 -28.28 7.10
CA ALA A 56 -4.87 -27.37 7.62
C ALA A 56 -5.16 -26.18 6.68
N ASP A 57 -4.16 -25.72 5.90
CA ASP A 57 -4.34 -24.72 4.85
C ASP A 57 -5.24 -25.24 3.71
N ARG A 58 -5.08 -26.48 3.26
CA ARG A 58 -5.94 -27.05 2.20
C ARG A 58 -7.38 -27.19 2.66
N GLN A 59 -7.59 -27.65 3.89
CA GLN A 59 -8.93 -27.73 4.49
C GLN A 59 -9.57 -26.34 4.62
N HIS A 60 -8.80 -25.34 5.06
CA HIS A 60 -9.25 -23.96 5.16
C HIS A 60 -9.60 -23.35 3.80
N GLN A 61 -8.81 -23.61 2.77
CA GLN A 61 -9.09 -23.13 1.42
C GLN A 61 -10.43 -23.68 0.91
N ARG A 62 -10.71 -24.98 1.13
CA ARG A 62 -12.01 -25.58 0.76
C ARG A 62 -13.19 -24.92 1.47
N LEU A 63 -13.02 -24.58 2.75
CA LEU A 63 -14.04 -23.84 3.49
C LEU A 63 -14.26 -22.46 2.87
N LEU A 64 -13.20 -21.71 2.56
CA LEU A 64 -13.30 -20.41 1.89
C LEU A 64 -13.98 -20.54 0.52
N ASP A 65 -13.64 -21.55 -0.27
CA ASP A 65 -14.27 -21.82 -1.56
C ASP A 65 -15.78 -22.07 -1.41
N SER A 66 -16.19 -22.82 -0.37
CA SER A 66 -17.61 -23.05 -0.07
C SER A 66 -18.36 -21.79 0.39
N LEU A 67 -17.65 -20.85 1.03
CA LEU A 67 -18.18 -19.57 1.49
C LEU A 67 -18.08 -18.46 0.43
N ALA A 68 -17.38 -18.70 -0.67
CA ALA A 68 -17.09 -17.68 -1.67
C ALA A 68 -18.32 -16.92 -2.20
N PRO A 69 -19.49 -17.56 -2.44
CA PRO A 69 -20.70 -16.84 -2.85
C PRO A 69 -21.18 -15.83 -1.82
N HIS A 70 -21.00 -16.12 -0.53
CA HIS A 70 -21.42 -15.23 0.57
C HIS A 70 -20.39 -14.13 0.84
N LEU A 71 -19.11 -14.43 0.62
CA LEU A 71 -18.02 -13.48 0.83
C LEU A 71 -17.81 -12.53 -0.35
N ALA A 72 -18.39 -12.81 -1.53
CA ALA A 72 -18.19 -12.04 -2.76
C ALA A 72 -18.46 -10.54 -2.61
N ASP A 73 -19.44 -10.18 -1.78
CA ASP A 73 -19.90 -8.79 -1.60
C ASP A 73 -19.39 -8.15 -0.30
N ILE A 74 -18.70 -8.91 0.57
CA ILE A 74 -18.34 -8.44 1.92
C ILE A 74 -16.86 -8.05 1.97
N LYS A 75 -16.60 -6.76 2.13
CA LYS A 75 -15.24 -6.20 2.22
C LYS A 75 -14.95 -5.67 3.62
N SER A 76 -13.75 -5.91 4.10
CA SER A 76 -13.26 -5.35 5.37
C SER A 76 -11.80 -4.92 5.23
N PHE A 77 -11.51 -3.74 5.79
CA PHE A 77 -10.17 -3.19 5.90
C PHE A 77 -9.61 -3.28 7.33
N ARG A 78 -10.41 -3.79 8.28
CA ARG A 78 -10.01 -3.94 9.68
C ARG A 78 -9.60 -5.37 10.02
N SER A 79 -10.25 -6.34 9.39
CA SER A 79 -10.04 -7.76 9.65
C SER A 79 -9.98 -8.51 8.34
N CYS A 80 -8.92 -9.27 8.15
CA CYS A 80 -8.73 -10.14 7.01
C CYS A 80 -9.76 -11.27 7.08
N PHE A 81 -10.79 -11.26 6.23
CA PHE A 81 -11.80 -12.33 6.23
C PHE A 81 -11.27 -13.70 5.81
N CYS A 82 -10.04 -13.77 5.30
CA CYS A 82 -9.39 -15.04 5.04
C CYS A 82 -8.98 -15.76 6.33
N CYS A 83 -8.59 -15.05 7.40
CA CYS A 83 -8.17 -15.68 8.66
C CYS A 83 -8.90 -15.18 9.90
N LEU A 84 -9.58 -14.05 9.83
CA LEU A 84 -10.22 -13.32 10.93
C LEU A 84 -9.28 -12.83 12.05
N MET A 85 -7.95 -12.96 11.87
CA MET A 85 -6.96 -12.73 12.94
C MET A 85 -6.07 -11.48 12.76
N SER A 86 -5.98 -10.93 11.56
CA SER A 86 -5.02 -9.83 11.28
C SER A 86 -5.64 -8.77 10.40
N THR A 87 -5.13 -7.55 10.48
CA THR A 87 -5.48 -6.46 9.57
C THR A 87 -5.03 -6.81 8.15
N PRO A 88 -5.89 -6.64 7.13
CA PRO A 88 -5.51 -6.89 5.77
C PRO A 88 -4.69 -5.72 5.20
N GLU A 89 -3.69 -6.04 4.38
CA GLU A 89 -2.77 -5.05 3.79
C GLU A 89 -2.70 -5.15 2.26
N LYS A 90 -3.07 -6.32 1.71
CA LYS A 90 -2.92 -6.62 0.29
C LYS A 90 -4.30 -6.71 -0.35
N VAL A 91 -4.56 -5.81 -1.30
CA VAL A 91 -5.86 -5.65 -1.94
C VAL A 91 -5.85 -6.29 -3.32
N PHE A 92 -6.83 -7.14 -3.60
CA PHE A 92 -7.09 -7.76 -4.89
C PHE A 92 -7.84 -6.79 -5.81
N GLU A 93 -7.83 -7.05 -7.12
CA GLU A 93 -8.58 -6.24 -8.11
C GLU A 93 -10.09 -6.19 -7.85
N CYS A 94 -10.67 -7.24 -7.26
CA CYS A 94 -12.09 -7.26 -6.85
C CYS A 94 -12.41 -6.33 -5.65
N GLY A 95 -11.38 -5.79 -4.99
CA GLY A 95 -11.48 -4.93 -3.81
C GLY A 95 -11.48 -5.69 -2.47
N HIS A 96 -11.36 -7.02 -2.48
CA HIS A 96 -11.09 -7.78 -1.25
C HIS A 96 -9.66 -7.55 -0.78
N ALA A 97 -9.46 -7.63 0.54
CA ALA A 97 -8.14 -7.44 1.14
C ALA A 97 -7.79 -8.61 2.05
N ILE A 98 -6.52 -9.03 2.02
CA ILE A 98 -5.98 -10.07 2.90
C ILE A 98 -4.69 -9.63 3.61
N CYS A 99 -4.36 -10.28 4.72
CA CYS A 99 -3.15 -10.00 5.49
C CYS A 99 -1.93 -10.74 4.94
N ASN A 100 -0.74 -10.29 5.33
CA ASN A 100 0.53 -10.90 4.93
C ASN A 100 0.65 -12.37 5.37
N VAL A 101 0.02 -12.76 6.47
CA VAL A 101 0.00 -14.17 6.92
C VAL A 101 -0.76 -15.05 5.92
N CYS A 102 -1.90 -14.59 5.42
CA CYS A 102 -2.67 -15.33 4.42
C CYS A 102 -1.95 -15.39 3.08
N VAL A 103 -1.28 -14.32 2.67
CA VAL A 103 -0.43 -14.33 1.47
C VAL A 103 0.66 -15.40 1.58
N ARG A 104 1.35 -15.49 2.72
CA ARG A 104 2.38 -16.52 2.94
C ARG A 104 1.81 -17.94 2.98
N ARG A 105 0.60 -18.09 3.51
CA ARG A 105 -0.04 -19.40 3.69
C ARG A 105 -0.59 -19.97 2.39
N PHE A 106 -1.23 -19.15 1.56
CA PHE A 106 -1.95 -19.59 0.37
C PHE A 106 -1.26 -19.23 -0.95
N GLY A 107 -0.29 -18.32 -0.93
CA GLY A 107 0.48 -17.93 -2.10
C GLY A 107 1.59 -18.91 -2.43
N GLN A 108 1.86 -19.07 -3.72
CA GLN A 108 2.99 -19.87 -4.20
C GLN A 108 4.26 -19.02 -4.19
N HIS A 109 5.37 -19.53 -3.64
CA HIS A 109 6.64 -18.81 -3.65
C HIS A 109 7.16 -18.59 -5.07
N SER A 110 7.61 -17.37 -5.34
CA SER A 110 8.43 -17.11 -6.53
C SER A 110 9.79 -17.80 -6.41
N ARG A 111 10.28 -18.37 -7.52
CA ARG A 111 11.59 -19.06 -7.56
C ARG A 111 12.77 -18.12 -7.34
N HIS A 112 12.61 -16.84 -7.70
CA HIS A 112 13.69 -15.86 -7.68
C HIS A 112 13.75 -15.03 -6.40
N ASN A 113 12.60 -14.82 -5.74
CA ASN A 113 12.52 -14.02 -4.52
C ASN A 113 11.59 -14.69 -3.48
N LYS A 114 12.17 -15.06 -2.34
CA LYS A 114 11.48 -15.77 -1.24
C LYS A 114 10.32 -14.97 -0.65
N HIS A 115 10.33 -13.65 -0.78
CA HIS A 115 9.32 -12.75 -0.23
C HIS A 115 8.27 -12.31 -1.26
N VAL A 116 8.29 -12.89 -2.46
CA VAL A 116 7.30 -12.66 -3.50
C VAL A 116 6.42 -13.90 -3.62
N PHE A 117 5.11 -13.69 -3.59
CA PHE A 117 4.10 -14.74 -3.61
C PHE A 117 3.17 -14.55 -4.80
N HIS A 118 2.86 -15.65 -5.49
CA HIS A 118 1.94 -15.68 -6.61
C HIS A 118 0.56 -16.17 -6.13
N ILE A 119 -0.47 -15.36 -6.36
CA ILE A 119 -1.87 -15.68 -6.10
C ILE A 119 -2.70 -15.26 -7.32
N ALA A 120 -3.14 -16.25 -8.10
CA ALA A 120 -3.86 -16.03 -9.36
C ALA A 120 -5.31 -15.61 -9.18
N ALA A 121 -5.95 -15.97 -8.06
CA ALA A 121 -7.36 -15.68 -7.79
C ALA A 121 -7.57 -15.23 -6.35
N CYS A 122 -8.59 -14.39 -6.14
CA CYS A 122 -8.96 -13.93 -4.80
C CYS A 122 -9.39 -15.11 -3.91
N LEU A 123 -8.76 -15.24 -2.74
CA LEU A 123 -9.05 -16.31 -1.78
C LEU A 123 -10.46 -16.24 -1.17
N LEU A 124 -11.14 -15.10 -1.31
CA LEU A 124 -12.48 -14.88 -0.72
C LEU A 124 -13.60 -15.06 -1.72
N CYS A 125 -13.44 -14.62 -2.97
CA CYS A 125 -14.52 -14.66 -3.97
C CYS A 125 -14.18 -15.47 -5.22
N GLY A 126 -12.98 -16.04 -5.31
CA GLY A 126 -12.55 -16.84 -6.46
C GLY A 126 -12.29 -16.06 -7.75
N ARG A 127 -12.48 -14.74 -7.78
CA ARG A 127 -12.23 -13.94 -8.99
C ARG A 127 -10.75 -13.94 -9.36
N GLU A 128 -10.46 -14.30 -10.61
CA GLU A 128 -9.11 -14.24 -11.17
C GLU A 128 -8.57 -12.81 -11.21
N GLN A 129 -7.26 -12.70 -10.99
CA GLN A 129 -6.54 -11.44 -11.11
C GLN A 129 -5.93 -11.28 -12.51
N PRO A 130 -5.84 -10.05 -13.01
CA PRO A 130 -5.04 -9.78 -14.21
C PRO A 130 -3.60 -10.26 -14.03
N ALA A 131 -2.96 -10.73 -15.09
CA ALA A 131 -1.60 -11.29 -15.04
C ALA A 131 -0.56 -10.37 -14.38
N LYS A 132 -0.75 -9.04 -14.46
CA LYS A 132 0.13 -8.03 -13.85
C LYS A 132 -0.06 -7.85 -12.33
N LYS A 133 -1.13 -8.39 -11.75
CA LYS A 133 -1.50 -8.22 -10.32
C LYS A 133 -1.52 -9.54 -9.53
N THR A 134 -0.98 -10.62 -10.09
CA THR A 134 -0.90 -11.90 -9.39
C THR A 134 0.27 -11.97 -8.40
N LEU A 135 1.20 -11.01 -8.44
CA LEU A 135 2.39 -10.97 -7.58
C LEU A 135 2.16 -10.09 -6.35
N PHE A 136 2.43 -10.67 -5.18
CA PHE A 136 2.36 -10.00 -3.88
C PHE A 136 3.75 -9.94 -3.26
N TYR A 137 4.22 -8.72 -3.02
CA TYR A 137 5.51 -8.43 -2.41
C TYR A 137 5.33 -8.23 -0.91
N LEU A 138 6.06 -9.03 -0.12
CA LEU A 138 6.11 -8.91 1.33
C LEU A 138 7.47 -8.36 1.75
N ILE A 139 7.45 -7.51 2.78
CA ILE A 139 8.69 -7.07 3.42
C ILE A 139 9.24 -8.25 4.24
N PRO A 140 10.56 -8.55 4.16
CA PRO A 140 11.18 -9.56 5.00
C PRO A 140 10.96 -9.26 6.49
N PRO A 141 10.72 -10.27 7.34
CA PRO A 141 10.44 -10.03 8.77
C PRO A 141 11.62 -9.39 9.52
N THR A 142 12.84 -9.49 8.98
CA THR A 142 14.05 -8.86 9.53
C THR A 142 14.30 -7.46 8.98
N ALA A 143 13.54 -7.01 7.98
CA ALA A 143 13.69 -5.67 7.45
C ALA A 143 12.95 -4.68 8.37
N GLY A 144 13.69 -3.68 8.84
CA GLY A 144 13.10 -2.53 9.53
C GLY A 144 12.36 -1.61 8.57
N ILE A 145 11.66 -0.61 9.12
CA ILE A 145 11.02 0.45 8.35
C ILE A 145 12.12 1.33 7.74
N ARG A 146 12.07 1.55 6.43
CA ARG A 146 13.06 2.33 5.68
C ARG A 146 12.45 3.67 5.29
N ILE A 147 13.01 4.76 5.81
CA ILE A 147 12.51 6.12 5.61
C ILE A 147 13.54 6.92 4.82
N LEU A 148 13.09 7.59 3.75
CA LEU A 148 13.85 8.60 3.03
C LEU A 148 13.29 9.99 3.35
N SER A 149 14.13 10.88 3.87
CA SER A 149 13.80 12.28 4.12
C SER A 149 14.72 13.17 3.28
N LEU A 150 14.13 14.04 2.45
CA LEU A 150 14.85 14.95 1.56
C LEU A 150 14.66 16.40 1.99
N ASP A 151 15.74 17.03 2.43
CA ASP A 151 15.72 18.41 2.88
C ASP A 151 15.55 19.40 1.73
N GLY A 152 15.02 20.58 2.08
CA GLY A 152 14.96 21.72 1.18
C GLY A 152 16.33 22.39 1.04
N GLY A 153 16.63 22.88 -0.17
CA GLY A 153 17.91 23.57 -0.40
C GLY A 153 17.96 24.41 -1.68
N GLY A 154 16.83 24.56 -2.39
CA GLY A 154 16.80 25.13 -3.74
C GLY A 154 17.62 24.28 -4.70
N ILE A 155 18.48 24.93 -5.49
CA ILE A 155 19.39 24.27 -6.44
C ILE A 155 20.31 23.22 -5.80
N ARG A 156 20.60 23.34 -4.49
CA ARG A 156 21.42 22.36 -3.75
C ARG A 156 20.74 20.99 -3.59
N GLY A 157 19.46 20.85 -3.99
CA GLY A 157 18.78 19.57 -4.08
C GLY A 157 19.48 18.55 -4.98
N VAL A 158 20.35 19.01 -5.90
CA VAL A 158 21.20 18.12 -6.70
C VAL A 158 22.13 17.26 -5.83
N ILE A 159 22.59 17.75 -4.68
CA ILE A 159 23.53 17.03 -3.81
C ILE A 159 22.92 15.72 -3.26
N PRO A 160 21.77 15.73 -2.55
CA PRO A 160 21.15 14.50 -2.10
C PRO A 160 20.72 13.61 -3.27
N LEU A 161 20.34 14.21 -4.41
CA LEU A 161 19.96 13.44 -5.59
C LEU A 161 21.13 12.67 -6.22
N THR A 162 22.32 13.28 -6.33
CA THR A 162 23.56 12.59 -6.73
C THR A 162 23.91 11.48 -5.75
N PHE A 163 23.71 11.70 -4.44
CA PHE A 163 23.94 10.65 -3.44
C PHE A 163 22.97 9.46 -3.62
N LEU A 164 21.70 9.71 -3.93
CA LEU A 164 20.74 8.66 -4.25
C LEU A 164 21.13 7.88 -5.51
N ALA A 165 21.58 8.55 -6.56
CA ALA A 165 22.07 7.89 -7.78
C ALA A 165 23.27 6.97 -7.50
N HIS A 166 24.18 7.41 -6.62
CA HIS A 166 25.29 6.56 -6.19
C HIS A 166 24.80 5.36 -5.37
N LEU A 167 23.83 5.54 -4.47
CA LEU A 167 23.22 4.42 -3.73
C LEU A 167 22.56 3.40 -4.66
N GLU A 168 21.79 3.85 -5.66
CA GLU A 168 21.20 2.95 -6.66
C GLU A 168 22.27 2.15 -7.40
N HIS A 169 23.37 2.81 -7.80
CA HIS A 169 24.48 2.15 -8.46
C HIS A 169 25.12 1.06 -7.58
N GLU A 170 25.45 1.38 -6.33
CA GLU A 170 26.07 0.44 -5.39
C GLU A 170 25.18 -0.79 -5.13
N TYR A 171 23.87 -0.60 -5.03
CA TYR A 171 22.90 -1.67 -4.77
C TYR A 171 22.31 -2.33 -6.02
N LYS A 172 22.72 -1.91 -7.22
CA LYS A 172 22.21 -2.46 -8.49
C LYS A 172 22.36 -3.98 -8.59
N HIS A 173 23.41 -4.53 -8.00
CA HIS A 173 23.70 -5.98 -7.98
C HIS A 173 22.64 -6.80 -7.24
N LEU A 174 21.82 -6.17 -6.39
CA LEU A 174 20.72 -6.82 -5.67
C LEU A 174 19.49 -7.06 -6.56
N GLY A 175 19.42 -6.42 -7.75
CA GLY A 175 18.32 -6.60 -8.70
C GLY A 175 16.97 -6.06 -8.24
N CYS A 176 16.94 -5.20 -7.21
CA CYS A 176 15.75 -4.46 -6.79
C CYS A 176 15.71 -3.07 -7.46
N SER A 177 14.50 -2.60 -7.77
CA SER A 177 14.31 -1.23 -8.23
C SER A 177 14.57 -0.26 -7.07
N PHE A 178 15.16 0.90 -7.34
CA PHE A 178 15.34 1.95 -6.34
C PHE A 178 14.00 2.38 -5.71
N HIS A 179 12.90 2.30 -6.45
CA HIS A 179 11.56 2.59 -5.94
C HIS A 179 11.11 1.64 -4.81
N ASP A 180 11.72 0.45 -4.70
CA ASP A 180 11.41 -0.53 -3.66
C ASP A 180 12.28 -0.36 -2.38
N PHE A 181 13.19 0.61 -2.36
CA PHE A 181 14.17 0.77 -1.28
C PHE A 181 13.56 1.36 -0.01
N PHE A 182 12.51 2.16 -0.13
CA PHE A 182 11.94 2.93 0.97
C PHE A 182 10.45 2.65 1.16
N ASP A 183 10.02 2.54 2.41
CA ASP A 183 8.62 2.32 2.79
C ASP A 183 7.86 3.65 2.98
N TYR A 184 8.60 4.71 3.30
CA TYR A 184 8.08 6.07 3.43
C TYR A 184 9.09 7.08 2.90
N VAL A 185 8.60 8.01 2.08
CA VAL A 185 9.40 9.09 1.49
C VAL A 185 8.75 10.42 1.81
N CYS A 186 9.53 11.35 2.35
CA CYS A 186 9.11 12.73 2.54
C CYS A 186 10.18 13.70 2.04
N GLY A 187 9.75 14.90 1.67
CA GLY A 187 10.68 15.94 1.27
C GLY A 187 10.08 17.33 1.41
N THR A 188 10.94 18.31 1.68
CA THR A 188 10.55 19.72 1.84
C THR A 188 11.10 20.55 0.68
N SER A 189 10.29 21.41 0.07
CA SER A 189 10.72 22.29 -1.05
C SER A 189 11.37 21.48 -2.19
N ALA A 190 12.61 21.77 -2.56
CA ALA A 190 13.38 21.01 -3.56
C ALA A 190 13.36 19.49 -3.30
N GLY A 191 13.51 19.05 -2.04
CA GLY A 191 13.44 17.63 -1.68
C GLY A 191 12.07 17.02 -1.95
N GLY A 192 10.99 17.81 -1.83
CA GLY A 192 9.64 17.38 -2.21
C GLY A 192 9.53 17.17 -3.72
N LEU A 193 10.02 18.12 -4.53
CA LEU A 193 10.04 18.00 -5.99
C LEU A 193 10.81 16.77 -6.47
N ILE A 194 11.95 16.48 -5.83
CA ILE A 194 12.74 15.27 -6.09
C ILE A 194 11.94 14.01 -5.74
N ALA A 195 11.31 13.97 -4.56
CA ALA A 195 10.49 12.83 -4.15
C ALA A 195 9.33 12.58 -5.14
N ILE A 196 8.68 13.64 -5.63
CA ILE A 196 7.62 13.54 -6.63
C ILE A 196 8.15 12.99 -7.95
N GLY A 197 9.26 13.54 -8.45
CA GLY A 197 9.86 13.09 -9.72
C GLY A 197 10.20 11.60 -9.69
N ILE A 198 10.88 11.15 -8.63
CA ILE A 198 11.30 9.74 -8.52
C ILE A 198 10.09 8.83 -8.26
N PHE A 199 9.29 9.10 -7.23
CA PHE A 199 8.33 8.10 -6.73
C PHE A 199 6.91 8.24 -7.28
N LEU A 200 6.50 9.43 -7.74
CA LEU A 200 5.17 9.64 -8.32
C LEU A 200 5.21 9.65 -9.84
N MET A 201 6.23 10.27 -10.44
CA MET A 201 6.40 10.32 -11.89
C MET A 201 7.24 9.16 -12.45
N ASN A 202 7.81 8.34 -11.56
CA ASN A 202 8.61 7.16 -11.92
C ASN A 202 9.78 7.53 -12.85
N TRP A 203 10.42 8.69 -12.62
CA TRP A 203 11.65 9.06 -13.29
C TRP A 203 12.82 8.24 -12.73
N ASP A 204 13.69 7.78 -13.63
CA ASP A 204 14.98 7.22 -13.25
C ASP A 204 15.84 8.30 -12.56
N LEU A 205 16.80 7.92 -11.71
CA LEU A 205 17.60 8.89 -10.95
C LEU A 205 18.42 9.82 -11.86
N ASP A 206 19.01 9.30 -12.93
CA ASP A 206 19.77 10.09 -13.91
C ASP A 206 18.86 11.09 -14.67
N GLU A 207 17.64 10.66 -15.00
CA GLU A 207 16.63 11.52 -15.60
C GLU A 207 16.20 12.60 -14.61
N CYS A 208 15.97 12.24 -13.35
CA CYS A 208 15.60 13.16 -12.30
C CYS A 208 16.68 14.22 -12.07
N ILE A 209 17.98 13.85 -12.13
CA ILE A 209 19.10 14.81 -12.05
C ILE A 209 19.00 15.82 -13.18
N SER A 210 18.94 15.32 -14.41
CA SER A 210 18.92 16.15 -15.62
C SER A 210 17.73 17.12 -15.62
N ARG A 211 16.53 16.62 -15.28
CA ARG A 211 15.31 17.43 -15.17
C ARG A 211 15.40 18.44 -14.04
N PHE A 212 15.95 18.07 -12.88
CA PHE A 212 16.08 18.97 -11.74
C PHE A 212 17.08 20.10 -12.00
N GLU A 213 18.18 19.82 -12.70
CA GLU A 213 19.15 20.83 -13.14
C GLU A 213 18.53 21.82 -14.13
N GLN A 214 17.83 21.32 -15.15
CA GLN A 214 17.10 22.16 -16.10
C GLN A 214 16.05 23.03 -15.39
N LEU A 215 15.26 22.42 -14.51
CA LEU A 215 14.24 23.13 -13.73
C LEU A 215 14.87 24.23 -12.86
N SER A 216 15.99 23.92 -12.21
CA SER A 216 16.72 24.89 -11.38
C SER A 216 17.24 26.04 -12.23
N PHE A 217 17.79 25.76 -13.42
CA PHE A 217 18.27 26.78 -14.34
C PHE A 217 17.14 27.70 -14.82
N GLU A 218 15.99 27.15 -15.21
CA GLU A 218 14.85 27.95 -15.68
C GLU A 218 14.20 28.76 -14.56
N THR A 219 14.10 28.21 -13.35
CA THR A 219 13.47 28.87 -12.19
C THR A 219 14.35 29.99 -11.64
N PHE A 220 15.65 29.75 -11.51
CA PHE A 220 16.59 30.70 -10.92
C PHE A 220 17.34 31.52 -11.98
N LYS A 221 16.86 31.54 -13.24
CA LYS A 221 17.45 32.36 -14.31
C LYS A 221 17.40 33.83 -13.90
N VAL A 222 18.55 34.37 -13.50
CA VAL A 222 18.71 35.80 -13.27
C VAL A 222 18.92 36.45 -14.64
N ASN A 223 18.01 37.33 -15.06
CA ASN A 223 18.23 38.18 -16.22
C ASN A 223 19.47 39.05 -15.93
N GLN A 224 20.60 38.73 -16.58
CA GLN A 224 21.88 39.41 -16.38
C GLN A 224 21.84 40.91 -16.76
N GLU A 225 20.79 41.38 -17.44
CA GLU A 225 20.63 42.77 -17.87
C GLU A 225 20.11 43.72 -16.76
N GLU A 226 19.66 43.23 -15.60
CA GLU A 226 18.95 44.06 -14.58
C GLU A 226 19.77 44.38 -13.31
N THR A 227 21.08 44.14 -13.30
CA THR A 227 21.83 44.02 -12.02
C THR A 227 22.58 45.26 -11.52
N TYR A 228 22.56 46.40 -12.21
CA TYR A 228 23.35 47.57 -11.78
C TYR A 228 22.55 48.81 -11.32
N SER A 229 21.23 48.90 -11.55
CA SER A 229 20.45 50.10 -11.20
C SER A 229 19.69 49.97 -9.87
N TYR A 230 19.84 50.96 -8.99
CA TYR A 230 19.12 51.06 -7.70
C TYR A 230 17.59 51.03 -7.89
N SER A 231 17.09 51.62 -8.98
CA SER A 231 15.67 51.65 -9.33
C SER A 231 15.09 50.26 -9.65
N GLN A 232 15.88 49.37 -10.26
CA GLN A 232 15.47 48.01 -10.60
C GLN A 232 15.41 47.12 -9.34
N ARG A 233 16.27 47.35 -8.35
CA ARG A 233 16.19 46.66 -7.04
C ARG A 233 14.92 47.01 -6.28
N ILE A 234 14.54 48.30 -6.26
CA ILE A 234 13.27 48.75 -5.65
C ILE A 234 12.08 48.14 -6.38
N ARG A 235 12.09 48.16 -7.72
CA ARG A 235 11.04 47.55 -8.54
C ARG A 235 10.90 46.05 -8.28
N ARG A 236 12.00 45.32 -8.04
CA ARG A 236 11.96 43.89 -7.67
C ARG A 236 11.35 43.65 -6.30
N ILE A 237 11.69 44.45 -5.29
CA ILE A 237 11.09 44.36 -3.96
C ILE A 237 9.59 44.67 -4.04
N PHE A 238 9.22 45.73 -4.75
CA PHE A 238 7.83 46.11 -4.93
C PHE A 238 7.02 45.02 -5.67
N ARG A 239 7.59 44.44 -6.73
CA ARG A 239 6.98 43.30 -7.44
C ARG A 239 6.84 42.08 -6.52
N ALA A 240 7.86 41.72 -5.77
CA ALA A 240 7.80 40.59 -4.83
C ALA A 240 6.77 40.80 -3.72
N CYS A 241 6.59 42.03 -3.23
CA CYS A 241 5.55 42.37 -2.25
C CYS A 241 4.13 42.32 -2.82
N ILE A 242 3.96 42.51 -4.14
CA ILE A 242 2.64 42.47 -4.81
C ILE A 242 2.30 41.06 -5.30
N GLU A 243 3.26 40.37 -5.90
CA GLU A 243 3.07 39.07 -6.56
C GLU A 243 3.30 37.89 -5.60
N ASP A 244 3.75 38.14 -4.37
CA ASP A 244 4.07 37.15 -3.32
C ASP A 244 5.14 36.09 -3.71
N HIS A 245 5.85 36.33 -4.81
CA HIS A 245 6.97 35.49 -5.24
C HIS A 245 8.06 36.29 -5.96
N THR A 246 9.30 35.81 -5.84
CA THR A 246 10.49 36.48 -6.41
C THR A 246 10.94 35.90 -7.74
N TYR A 247 10.48 34.69 -8.08
CA TYR A 247 10.90 33.90 -9.26
C TYR A 247 9.67 33.33 -9.96
N ASN A 248 9.75 33.21 -11.29
CA ASN A 248 8.67 32.66 -12.09
C ASN A 248 8.40 31.19 -11.70
N THR A 249 7.16 30.86 -11.30
CA THR A 249 6.74 29.50 -10.92
C THR A 249 6.39 28.62 -12.11
N SER A 250 6.19 29.22 -13.30
CA SER A 250 5.78 28.50 -14.52
C SER A 250 6.66 27.30 -14.88
N PRO A 251 8.01 27.34 -14.72
CA PRO A 251 8.85 26.17 -15.02
C PRO A 251 8.55 24.97 -14.12
N ILE A 252 8.33 25.21 -12.82
CA ILE A 252 7.97 24.14 -11.87
C ILE A 252 6.60 23.60 -12.22
N GLU A 253 5.62 24.46 -12.46
CA GLU A 253 4.28 24.01 -12.85
C GLU A 253 4.31 23.20 -14.15
N LYS A 254 5.06 23.64 -15.16
CA LYS A 254 5.20 22.91 -16.43
C LYS A 254 5.87 21.55 -16.26
N ALA A 255 6.93 21.48 -15.44
CA ALA A 255 7.67 20.23 -15.22
C ALA A 255 6.81 19.13 -14.59
N PHE A 256 5.79 19.49 -13.80
CA PHE A 256 4.95 18.54 -13.05
C PHE A 256 3.49 18.50 -13.51
N SER A 257 3.07 19.30 -14.51
CA SER A 257 1.67 19.36 -14.98
C SER A 257 1.34 18.42 -16.14
N SER A 258 2.32 17.96 -16.92
CA SER A 258 2.05 17.08 -18.07
C SER A 258 1.64 15.67 -17.67
N ASP A 259 2.16 15.18 -16.53
CA ASP A 259 2.05 13.75 -16.17
C ASP A 259 1.07 13.52 -15.00
N PHE A 260 0.57 14.59 -14.36
CA PHE A 260 -0.48 14.50 -13.35
C PHE A 260 -1.87 14.60 -14.00
N ASN A 261 -2.54 13.46 -14.14
CA ASN A 261 -3.97 13.37 -14.48
C ASN A 261 -4.89 13.78 -13.31
N LEU A 262 -4.60 14.87 -12.61
CA LEU A 262 -5.45 15.43 -11.54
C LEU A 262 -5.42 16.95 -11.61
N ALA A 263 -6.60 17.54 -11.79
CA ALA A 263 -6.87 18.98 -11.84
C ALA A 263 -6.63 19.68 -10.49
N THR A 264 -5.39 19.67 -10.01
CA THR A 264 -4.98 20.27 -8.74
C THR A 264 -3.74 21.13 -9.01
N LYS A 265 -3.88 22.45 -8.86
CA LYS A 265 -2.76 23.39 -8.93
C LYS A 265 -1.78 23.06 -7.78
N PHE A 266 -0.50 22.90 -8.11
CA PHE A 266 0.55 22.41 -7.21
C PHE A 266 0.95 23.42 -6.11
N PHE A 267 0.65 24.70 -6.34
CA PHE A 267 0.80 25.79 -5.39
C PHE A 267 -0.51 26.59 -5.44
N ASN A 268 -1.01 26.97 -4.25
CA ASN A 268 -2.37 27.43 -3.90
C ASN A 268 -3.20 28.18 -4.98
N PRO A 269 -4.55 28.09 -4.94
CA PRO A 269 -5.43 28.99 -5.69
C PRO A 269 -5.29 30.46 -5.27
#